data_AF-A0A257LXY7-F1
#
_entry.id   AF-A0A257LXY7-F1
#
_cell.length_a   1.000
_cell.length_b   1.000
_cell.length_c   1.000
_cell.angle_alpha   90.00
_cell.angle_beta   90.00
_cell.angle_gamma   90.00
#
_symmetry.space_group_name_H-M   'P 1'
#
loop_
_entity.id
_entity.type
_entity.pdbx_description
1 polymer ?
#
loop_
_entity_poly.entity_id
_entity_poly.type
_entity_poly.pdbx_seq_one_letter_code
_entity_poly.pdbx_strand_id
1 'polypeptide(L)'
;MEEPLIQDMPTQDRPREKLARFGPAALDNAELMALFLRTGIKGRSAIQIGRDLLKKYGSMGALGKMSVTALAKEKGLGLAKASQLIAAFELGARVAREQFSDVPLDTPELLYDFLAPQIAHQAQEQVLVLMLDARLHHTGTVAISLGTVSETSAHPRDILRPVITHGCYGFILAHNHPSGDPSPSVADERITRRIKEAAELMQVRFLDHLVVGRSSPGRKPYYSFREAGLIK
;
A
#
# COMPACT_ATOMS: atom_id res chain seq x y z
N MET A 1 8.41 31.09 -18.94
CA MET A 1 7.61 30.82 -20.15
C MET A 1 6.42 30.00 -19.70
N GLU A 2 5.19 30.37 -20.08
CA GLU A 2 4.03 29.50 -19.85
C GLU A 2 4.25 28.20 -20.62
N GLU A 3 4.15 27.05 -19.94
CA GLU A 3 4.17 25.76 -20.65
C GLU A 3 2.91 25.62 -21.51
N PRO A 4 3.03 25.07 -22.74
CA PRO A 4 1.92 24.95 -23.67
C PRO A 4 0.74 24.17 -23.07
N LEU A 5 -0.49 24.55 -23.43
CA LEU A 5 -1.65 23.75 -23.10
C LEU A 5 -1.58 22.42 -23.86
N ILE A 6 -2.29 21.40 -23.39
CA ILE A 6 -2.30 20.08 -24.06
C ILE A 6 -2.75 20.21 -25.53
N GLN A 7 -3.69 21.10 -25.82
CA GLN A 7 -4.15 21.37 -27.18
C GLN A 7 -3.07 22.00 -28.08
N ASP A 8 -2.06 22.67 -27.49
CA ASP A 8 -0.97 23.29 -28.24
C ASP A 8 0.17 22.30 -28.50
N MET A 9 0.16 21.13 -27.86
CA MET A 9 1.12 20.05 -28.10
C MET A 9 0.84 19.37 -29.45
N PRO A 10 1.89 18.87 -30.14
CA PRO A 10 1.70 17.99 -31.29
C PRO A 10 0.74 16.85 -30.94
N THR A 11 -0.18 16.53 -31.86
CA THR A 11 -1.27 15.59 -31.57
C THR A 11 -0.76 14.24 -31.04
N GLN A 12 0.39 13.77 -31.51
CA GLN A 12 1.04 12.53 -31.05
C GLN A 12 1.60 12.57 -29.63
N ASP A 13 1.86 13.76 -29.09
CA ASP A 13 2.43 13.97 -27.76
C ASP A 13 1.34 14.25 -26.71
N ARG A 14 0.09 14.43 -27.16
CA ARG A 14 -1.05 14.61 -26.26
C ARG A 14 -1.32 13.30 -25.53
N PRO A 15 -1.57 13.31 -24.20
CA PRO A 15 -1.64 12.07 -23.41
C PRO A 15 -2.64 11.04 -23.91
N ARG A 16 -3.82 11.46 -24.39
CA ARG A 16 -4.87 10.52 -24.84
C ARG A 16 -4.46 9.81 -26.11
N GLU A 17 -3.92 10.55 -27.07
CA GLU A 17 -3.45 10.07 -28.35
C GLU A 17 -2.19 9.23 -28.20
N LYS A 18 -1.27 9.66 -27.33
CA LYS A 18 -0.05 8.93 -26.96
C LYS A 18 -0.40 7.57 -26.33
N LEU A 19 -1.38 7.53 -25.42
CA LEU A 19 -1.90 6.30 -24.82
C LEU A 19 -2.47 5.36 -25.88
N ALA A 20 -3.32 5.88 -26.78
CA ALA A 20 -3.95 5.07 -27.81
C ALA A 20 -2.93 4.48 -28.81
N ARG A 21 -1.84 5.19 -29.09
CA ARG A 21 -0.84 4.80 -30.09
C ARG A 21 0.27 3.91 -29.53
N PHE A 22 0.77 4.21 -28.34
CA PHE A 22 1.97 3.59 -27.78
C PHE A 22 1.71 2.82 -26.48
N GLY A 23 0.48 2.85 -25.96
CA GLY A 23 0.10 2.21 -24.72
C GLY A 23 0.54 2.99 -23.47
N PRO A 24 0.16 2.50 -22.27
CA PRO A 24 0.36 3.22 -21.02
C PRO A 24 1.83 3.40 -20.63
N ALA A 25 2.72 2.49 -21.05
CA ALA A 25 4.16 2.55 -20.74
C ALA A 25 4.87 3.77 -21.38
N ALA A 26 4.28 4.40 -22.38
CA ALA A 26 4.83 5.59 -23.02
C ALA A 26 4.56 6.88 -22.22
N LEU A 27 3.65 6.85 -21.24
CA LEU A 27 3.25 8.01 -20.46
C LEU A 27 4.02 8.06 -19.14
N ASP A 28 4.46 9.26 -18.76
CA ASP A 28 4.91 9.51 -17.41
C ASP A 28 3.72 9.62 -16.42
N ASN A 29 4.02 9.63 -15.12
CA ASN A 29 2.99 9.70 -14.08
C ASN A 29 2.11 10.95 -14.19
N ALA A 30 2.67 12.09 -14.60
CA ALA A 30 1.91 13.33 -14.74
C ALA A 30 0.99 13.28 -15.97
N GLU A 31 1.43 12.68 -17.08
CA GLU A 31 0.63 12.42 -18.27
C GLU A 31 -0.52 11.45 -17.96
N LEU A 32 -0.26 10.38 -17.18
CA LEU A 32 -1.31 9.45 -16.72
C LEU A 32 -2.35 10.18 -15.86
N MET A 33 -1.92 11.00 -14.90
CA MET A 33 -2.84 11.81 -14.09
C MET A 33 -3.65 12.79 -14.95
N ALA A 34 -3.03 13.38 -15.98
CA ALA A 34 -3.70 14.35 -16.85
C ALA A 34 -4.93 13.75 -17.57
N LEU A 35 -4.92 12.44 -17.87
CA LEU A 35 -6.05 11.74 -18.46
C LEU A 35 -7.30 11.77 -17.56
N PHE A 36 -7.11 11.62 -16.24
CA PHE A 36 -8.20 11.71 -15.26
C PHE A 36 -8.60 13.17 -14.98
N LEU A 37 -7.62 14.08 -14.92
CA LEU A 37 -7.88 15.49 -14.68
C LEU A 37 -8.62 16.16 -15.85
N ARG A 38 -8.44 15.64 -17.08
CA ARG A 38 -9.00 16.06 -18.38
C ARG A 38 -8.64 17.48 -18.81
N THR A 39 -8.87 18.46 -17.94
CA THR A 39 -8.66 19.89 -18.19
C THR A 39 -7.76 20.51 -17.13
N GLY A 40 -6.99 21.51 -17.55
CA GLY A 40 -6.18 22.34 -16.66
C GLY A 40 -7.00 23.44 -15.97
N ILE A 41 -6.28 24.43 -15.47
CA ILE A 41 -6.81 25.72 -15.01
C ILE A 41 -6.17 26.84 -15.82
N LYS A 42 -6.66 28.09 -15.67
CA LYS A 42 -6.04 29.23 -16.35
C LYS A 42 -4.53 29.30 -16.07
N GLY A 43 -3.73 29.28 -17.14
CA GLY A 43 -2.27 29.31 -17.09
C GLY A 43 -1.58 27.98 -16.72
N ARG A 44 -2.30 26.87 -16.53
CA ARG A 44 -1.70 25.57 -16.16
C ARG A 44 -2.44 24.40 -16.79
N SER A 45 -1.72 23.58 -17.57
CA SER A 45 -2.28 22.36 -18.18
C SER A 45 -2.58 21.27 -17.15
N ALA A 46 -3.36 20.26 -17.52
CA ALA A 46 -3.64 19.12 -16.64
C ALA A 46 -2.37 18.31 -16.31
N ILE A 47 -1.42 18.22 -17.27
CA ILE A 47 -0.10 17.62 -17.03
C ILE A 47 0.66 18.42 -15.97
N GLN A 48 0.64 19.75 -16.05
CA GLN A 48 1.33 20.59 -15.07
C GLN A 48 0.75 20.41 -13.67
N ILE A 49 -0.58 20.36 -13.54
CA ILE A 49 -1.24 20.05 -12.26
C ILE A 49 -0.75 18.70 -11.72
N GLY A 50 -0.67 17.66 -12.56
CA GLY A 50 -0.10 16.37 -12.19
C GLY A 50 1.33 16.45 -11.68
N ARG A 51 2.21 17.18 -12.40
CA ARG A 51 3.60 17.40 -11.98
C ARG A 51 3.71 18.14 -10.65
N ASP A 52 2.88 19.15 -10.42
CA ASP A 52 2.90 19.90 -9.16
C ASP A 52 2.45 19.04 -7.98
N LEU A 53 1.42 18.21 -8.17
CA LEU A 53 0.97 17.26 -7.16
C LEU A 53 2.08 16.26 -6.82
N LEU A 54 2.72 15.67 -7.83
CA LEU A 54 3.85 14.77 -7.62
C LEU A 54 5.02 15.47 -6.92
N LYS A 55 5.33 16.71 -7.28
CA LYS A 55 6.37 17.51 -6.61
C LYS A 55 6.01 17.82 -5.15
N LYS A 56 4.74 18.13 -4.86
CA LYS A 56 4.26 18.49 -3.52
C LYS A 56 4.18 17.28 -2.58
N TYR A 57 3.72 16.13 -3.08
CA TYR A 57 3.45 14.93 -2.28
C TYR A 57 4.50 13.81 -2.46
N GLY A 58 5.44 13.98 -3.38
CA GLY A 58 6.60 13.12 -3.58
C GLY A 58 6.36 11.87 -4.42
N SER A 59 5.16 11.26 -4.39
CA SER A 59 4.89 10.04 -5.15
C SER A 59 3.39 9.81 -5.46
N MET A 60 3.11 8.94 -6.44
CA MET A 60 1.76 8.45 -6.74
C MET A 60 1.14 7.73 -5.54
N GLY A 61 1.93 6.93 -4.82
CA GLY A 61 1.47 6.23 -3.62
C GLY A 61 1.04 7.17 -2.49
N ALA A 62 1.73 8.31 -2.32
CA ALA A 62 1.32 9.33 -1.34
C ALA A 62 -0.01 9.99 -1.72
N LEU A 63 -0.23 10.27 -3.01
CA LEU A 63 -1.49 10.83 -3.52
C LEU A 63 -2.66 9.86 -3.34
N GLY A 64 -2.48 8.57 -3.65
CA GLY A 64 -3.52 7.55 -3.52
C GLY A 64 -4.00 7.31 -2.09
N LYS A 65 -3.23 7.73 -1.08
CA LYS A 65 -3.58 7.62 0.35
C LYS A 65 -4.34 8.83 0.89
N MET A 66 -4.43 9.92 0.13
CA MET A 66 -5.15 11.11 0.58
C MET A 66 -6.65 10.86 0.62
N SER A 67 -7.35 11.49 1.56
CA SER A 67 -8.81 11.54 1.48
C SER A 67 -9.24 12.37 0.26
N VAL A 68 -10.40 12.04 -0.30
CA VAL A 68 -11.03 12.84 -1.37
C VAL A 68 -11.15 14.30 -0.95
N THR A 69 -11.51 14.57 0.31
CA THR A 69 -11.67 15.93 0.85
C THR A 69 -10.35 16.69 0.96
N ALA A 70 -9.25 16.02 1.29
CA ALA A 70 -7.93 16.65 1.32
C ALA A 70 -7.45 16.99 -0.09
N LEU A 71 -7.57 16.03 -1.02
CA LEU A 71 -7.12 16.23 -2.39
C LEU A 71 -7.99 17.25 -3.15
N ALA A 72 -9.28 17.34 -2.83
CA ALA A 72 -10.20 18.32 -3.42
C ALA A 72 -9.85 19.77 -3.08
N LYS A 73 -9.07 20.03 -2.01
CA LYS A 73 -8.59 21.38 -1.65
C LYS A 73 -7.45 21.86 -2.55
N GLU A 74 -6.84 20.98 -3.33
CA GLU A 74 -5.78 21.36 -4.26
C GLU A 74 -6.35 22.15 -5.44
N LYS A 75 -5.63 23.22 -5.81
CA LYS A 75 -6.06 24.16 -6.83
C LYS A 75 -6.21 23.45 -8.18
N GLY A 76 -7.43 23.42 -8.70
CA GLY A 76 -7.74 22.86 -10.02
C GLY A 76 -8.27 21.43 -10.02
N LEU A 77 -8.41 20.79 -8.86
CA LEU A 77 -8.99 19.46 -8.73
C LEU A 77 -10.49 19.53 -8.42
N GLY A 78 -10.84 20.18 -7.31
CA GLY A 78 -12.20 20.14 -6.77
C GLY A 78 -12.67 18.71 -6.48
N LEU A 79 -13.95 18.56 -6.11
CA LEU A 79 -14.47 17.26 -5.68
C LEU A 79 -14.46 16.20 -6.80
N ALA A 80 -14.84 16.59 -8.02
CA ALA A 80 -14.99 15.66 -9.13
C ALA A 80 -13.66 15.01 -9.54
N LYS A 81 -12.62 15.82 -9.82
CA LYS A 81 -11.31 15.28 -10.26
C LYS A 81 -10.57 14.56 -9.14
N ALA A 82 -10.72 15.04 -7.89
CA ALA A 82 -10.16 14.35 -6.73
C ALA A 82 -10.79 12.95 -6.56
N SER A 83 -12.12 12.84 -6.67
CA SER A 83 -12.82 11.55 -6.56
C SER A 83 -12.38 10.58 -7.66
N GLN A 84 -12.20 11.06 -8.89
CA GLN A 84 -11.73 10.25 -10.01
C GLN A 84 -10.32 9.68 -9.78
N LEU A 85 -9.38 10.51 -9.30
CA LEU A 85 -8.03 10.05 -8.98
C LEU A 85 -8.02 9.01 -7.85
N ILE A 86 -8.72 9.29 -6.75
CA ILE A 86 -8.80 8.35 -5.62
C ILE A 86 -9.45 7.02 -6.06
N ALA A 87 -10.51 7.06 -6.87
CA ALA A 87 -11.12 5.85 -7.42
C ALA A 87 -10.15 5.07 -8.30
N ALA A 88 -9.36 5.74 -9.15
CA ALA A 88 -8.36 5.08 -9.99
C ALA A 88 -7.27 4.39 -9.16
N PHE A 89 -6.80 5.03 -8.09
CA PHE A 89 -5.83 4.42 -7.17
C PHE A 89 -6.38 3.20 -6.45
N GLU A 90 -7.63 3.26 -5.95
CA GLU A 90 -8.28 2.11 -5.30
C GLU A 90 -8.50 0.95 -6.27
N LEU A 91 -8.90 1.23 -7.52
CA LEU A 91 -9.01 0.18 -8.55
C LEU A 91 -7.65 -0.49 -8.81
N GLY A 92 -6.58 0.29 -8.95
CA GLY A 92 -5.22 -0.24 -9.07
C GLY A 92 -4.84 -1.11 -7.87
N ALA A 93 -5.18 -0.67 -6.65
CA ALA A 93 -4.94 -1.44 -5.43
C ALA A 93 -5.78 -2.72 -5.35
N ARG A 94 -6.99 -2.75 -5.92
CA ARG A 94 -7.82 -3.97 -6.01
C ARG A 94 -7.24 -4.97 -7.01
N VAL A 95 -6.90 -4.52 -8.21
CA VAL A 95 -6.27 -5.38 -9.23
C VAL A 95 -4.95 -5.95 -8.72
N ALA A 96 -4.13 -5.14 -8.04
CA ALA A 96 -2.91 -5.63 -7.41
C ALA A 96 -3.19 -6.69 -6.32
N ARG A 97 -4.28 -6.57 -5.56
CA ARG A 97 -4.70 -7.60 -4.60
C ARG A 97 -5.20 -8.88 -5.29
N GLU A 98 -5.94 -8.75 -6.40
CA GLU A 98 -6.45 -9.89 -7.18
C GLU A 98 -5.33 -10.77 -7.73
N GLN A 99 -4.18 -10.18 -8.09
CA GLN A 99 -3.00 -10.93 -8.55
C GLN A 99 -2.52 -12.00 -7.56
N PHE A 100 -2.87 -11.90 -6.29
CA PHE A 100 -2.49 -12.85 -5.25
C PHE A 100 -3.63 -13.76 -4.78
N SER A 101 -4.82 -13.65 -5.38
CA SER A 101 -5.99 -14.46 -4.96
C SER A 101 -5.76 -15.98 -5.12
N ASP A 102 -5.05 -16.39 -6.17
CA ASP A 102 -4.67 -17.78 -6.45
C ASP A 102 -3.17 -18.06 -6.22
N VAL A 103 -2.44 -17.12 -5.61
CA VAL A 103 -1.01 -17.29 -5.31
C VAL A 103 -0.86 -17.67 -3.84
N PRO A 104 -0.28 -18.84 -3.51
CA PRO A 104 0.02 -19.17 -2.13
C PRO A 104 1.05 -18.19 -1.58
N LEU A 105 0.73 -17.53 -0.46
CA LEU A 105 1.61 -16.58 0.21
C LEU A 105 2.52 -17.31 1.21
N ASP A 106 3.39 -18.16 0.69
CA ASP A 106 4.19 -19.12 1.45
C ASP A 106 5.65 -18.73 1.69
N THR A 107 6.09 -17.63 1.07
CA THR A 107 7.43 -17.03 1.26
C THR A 107 7.35 -15.59 1.79
N PRO A 108 8.33 -15.14 2.60
CA PRO A 108 8.44 -13.74 3.02
C PRO A 108 8.45 -12.74 1.88
N GLU A 109 9.05 -13.10 0.74
CA GLU A 109 9.11 -12.28 -0.47
C GLU A 109 7.70 -12.03 -1.04
N LEU A 110 6.89 -13.09 -1.21
CA LEU A 110 5.51 -12.97 -1.68
C LEU A 110 4.64 -12.18 -0.70
N LEU A 111 4.84 -12.39 0.61
CA LEU A 111 4.17 -11.62 1.64
C LEU A 111 4.53 -10.14 1.58
N TYR A 112 5.80 -9.82 1.37
CA TYR A 112 6.24 -8.44 1.17
C TYR A 112 5.61 -7.84 -0.08
N ASP A 113 5.65 -8.53 -1.21
CA ASP A 113 5.06 -8.03 -2.47
C ASP A 113 3.55 -7.79 -2.34
N PHE A 114 2.85 -8.62 -1.55
CA PHE A 114 1.45 -8.43 -1.22
C PHE A 114 1.19 -7.22 -0.30
N LEU A 115 2.00 -7.06 0.77
CA LEU A 115 1.75 -6.10 1.84
C LEU A 115 2.36 -4.71 1.59
N ALA A 116 3.52 -4.64 0.93
CA ALA A 116 4.26 -3.40 0.73
C ALA A 116 3.47 -2.30 0.00
N PRO A 117 2.71 -2.59 -1.07
CA PRO A 117 1.86 -1.58 -1.71
C PRO A 117 0.84 -0.95 -0.76
N GLN A 118 0.40 -1.69 0.26
CA GLN A 118 -0.62 -1.27 1.22
C GLN A 118 0.00 -0.41 2.34
N ILE A 119 1.11 -0.86 2.94
CA ILE A 119 1.63 -0.28 4.19
C ILE A 119 3.04 0.32 4.14
N ALA A 120 3.91 -0.03 3.18
CA ALA A 120 5.33 0.36 3.21
C ALA A 120 5.59 1.87 3.23
N HIS A 121 4.71 2.65 2.61
CA HIS A 121 4.81 4.12 2.55
C HIS A 121 3.83 4.83 3.48
N GLN A 122 3.27 4.17 4.49
CA GLN A 122 2.38 4.83 5.45
C GLN A 122 3.21 5.70 6.41
N ALA A 123 2.75 6.93 6.65
CA ALA A 123 3.42 7.87 7.54
C ALA A 123 3.26 7.50 9.02
N GLN A 124 2.25 6.68 9.32
CA GLN A 124 2.03 6.06 10.61
C GLN A 124 2.24 4.56 10.47
N GLU A 125 2.63 3.94 11.58
CA GLU A 125 2.69 2.50 11.70
C GLU A 125 1.27 1.92 11.69
N GLN A 126 1.09 0.86 10.91
CA GLN A 126 -0.17 0.14 10.77
C GLN A 126 0.09 -1.33 11.07
N VAL A 127 -0.69 -1.91 11.97
CA VAL A 127 -0.65 -3.35 12.27
C VAL A 127 -1.78 -4.04 11.52
N LEU A 128 -1.44 -5.01 10.68
CA LEU A 128 -2.35 -5.81 9.89
C LEU A 128 -2.31 -7.27 10.34
N VAL A 129 -3.48 -7.91 10.30
CA VAL A 129 -3.62 -9.36 10.37
C VAL A 129 -4.08 -9.85 9.01
N LEU A 130 -3.20 -10.62 8.37
CA LEU A 130 -3.46 -11.28 7.10
C LEU A 130 -3.94 -12.71 7.40
N MET A 131 -5.13 -13.07 6.91
CA MET A 131 -5.74 -14.38 7.12
C MET A 131 -5.57 -15.24 5.88
N LEU A 132 -5.16 -16.50 6.07
CA LEU A 132 -4.89 -17.44 4.99
C LEU A 132 -5.75 -18.71 5.09
N ASP A 133 -6.05 -19.31 3.94
CA ASP A 133 -6.67 -20.64 3.86
C ASP A 133 -5.63 -21.77 4.01
N ALA A 134 -6.09 -23.03 3.93
CA ALA A 134 -5.23 -24.21 4.07
C ALA A 134 -4.22 -24.40 2.93
N ARG A 135 -4.41 -23.69 1.81
CA ARG A 135 -3.48 -23.64 0.67
C ARG A 135 -2.62 -22.37 0.70
N LEU A 136 -2.69 -21.60 1.79
CA LEU A 136 -1.96 -20.35 2.01
C LEU A 136 -2.39 -19.21 1.09
N HIS A 137 -3.60 -19.25 0.52
CA HIS A 137 -4.16 -18.11 -0.21
C HIS A 137 -4.73 -17.08 0.75
N HIS A 138 -4.67 -15.81 0.35
CA HIS A 138 -5.29 -14.71 1.06
C HIS A 138 -6.81 -14.85 1.12
N THR A 139 -7.39 -14.82 2.33
CA THR A 139 -8.85 -14.79 2.53
C THR A 139 -9.37 -13.47 3.09
N GLY A 140 -8.49 -12.66 3.69
CA GLY A 140 -8.86 -11.36 4.22
C GLY A 140 -7.72 -10.67 4.97
N THR A 141 -7.84 -9.35 5.11
CA THR A 141 -6.90 -8.52 5.86
C THR A 141 -7.68 -7.62 6.82
N VAL A 142 -7.26 -7.56 8.07
CA VAL A 142 -7.84 -6.68 9.08
C VAL A 142 -6.77 -5.76 9.64
N ALA A 143 -7.02 -4.45 9.64
CA ALA A 143 -6.18 -3.50 10.35
C ALA A 143 -6.56 -3.48 11.84
N ILE A 144 -5.57 -3.68 12.72
CA ILE A 144 -5.74 -3.72 14.17
C ILE A 144 -5.52 -2.35 14.80
N SER A 145 -4.52 -1.60 14.32
CA SER A 145 -4.20 -0.27 14.86
C SER A 145 -3.64 0.68 13.79
N LEU A 146 -3.80 1.98 14.06
CA LEU A 146 -3.18 3.10 13.35
C LEU A 146 -2.39 3.91 14.40
N GLY A 147 -1.06 3.81 14.42
CA GLY A 147 -0.20 4.47 15.41
C GLY A 147 1.00 3.61 15.83
N THR A 148 1.91 4.20 16.61
CA THR A 148 3.15 3.55 17.06
C THR A 148 2.84 2.24 17.80
N VAL A 149 3.50 1.14 17.42
CA VAL A 149 3.44 -0.15 18.11
C VAL A 149 4.08 0.02 19.47
N SER A 150 3.24 0.38 20.44
CA SER A 150 3.51 0.21 21.87
C SER A 150 2.83 -1.07 22.34
N GLU A 151 3.29 -1.66 23.45
CA GLU A 151 2.68 -2.84 24.09
C GLU A 151 1.15 -2.69 24.32
N THR A 152 0.63 -1.46 24.31
CA THR A 152 -0.79 -1.12 24.48
C THR A 152 -1.63 -1.21 23.19
N SER A 153 -1.02 -1.23 22.01
CA SER A 153 -1.71 -1.03 20.72
C SER A 153 -2.07 -2.29 19.94
N ALA A 154 -1.47 -3.44 20.26
CA ALA A 154 -1.64 -4.68 19.51
C ALA A 154 -1.76 -5.91 20.45
N HIS A 155 -2.86 -5.98 21.19
CA HIS A 155 -3.09 -7.04 22.16
C HIS A 155 -3.39 -8.39 21.44
N PRO A 156 -2.91 -9.54 21.94
CA PRO A 156 -3.21 -10.86 21.33
C PRO A 156 -4.70 -11.10 21.09
N ARG A 157 -5.57 -10.64 22.00
CA ARG A 157 -7.04 -10.73 21.84
C ARG A 157 -7.54 -10.05 20.57
N ASP A 158 -6.99 -8.88 20.24
CA ASP A 158 -7.47 -8.05 19.13
C ASP A 158 -6.97 -8.61 17.80
N ILE A 159 -5.78 -9.22 17.82
CA ILE A 159 -5.15 -9.93 16.70
C ILE A 159 -5.84 -11.26 16.43
N LEU A 160 -6.12 -12.05 17.48
CA LEU A 160 -6.70 -13.39 17.33
C LEU A 160 -8.21 -13.36 17.11
N ARG A 161 -8.92 -12.31 17.54
CA ARG A 161 -10.37 -12.17 17.30
C ARG A 161 -10.73 -12.33 15.82
N PRO A 162 -10.18 -11.58 14.85
CA PRO A 162 -10.53 -11.75 13.45
C PRO A 162 -10.13 -13.14 12.92
N VAL A 163 -9.00 -13.71 13.34
CA VAL A 163 -8.55 -15.06 12.95
C VAL A 163 -9.60 -16.09 13.33
N ILE A 164 -10.09 -16.04 14.56
CA ILE A 164 -11.09 -16.97 15.10
C ILE A 164 -12.45 -16.76 14.44
N THR A 165 -12.92 -15.51 14.33
CA THR A 165 -14.27 -15.24 13.80
C THR A 165 -14.40 -15.55 12.31
N HIS A 166 -13.29 -15.52 11.55
CA HIS A 166 -13.29 -15.89 10.14
C HIS A 166 -12.91 -17.36 9.90
N GLY A 167 -12.54 -18.10 10.94
CA GLY A 167 -12.20 -19.53 10.84
C GLY A 167 -11.05 -19.81 9.87
N CYS A 168 -10.05 -18.94 9.80
CA CYS A 168 -8.94 -19.11 8.85
C CYS A 168 -7.98 -20.22 9.30
N TYR A 169 -7.24 -20.81 8.35
CA TYR A 169 -6.30 -21.90 8.63
C TYR A 169 -5.09 -21.40 9.41
N GLY A 170 -4.59 -20.22 9.03
CA GLY A 170 -3.50 -19.55 9.70
C GLY A 170 -3.53 -18.06 9.42
N PHE A 171 -2.64 -17.34 10.09
CA PHE A 171 -2.55 -15.90 9.94
C PHE A 171 -1.10 -15.41 10.00
N ILE A 172 -0.90 -14.23 9.45
CA ILE A 172 0.37 -13.51 9.47
C ILE A 172 0.11 -12.15 10.09
N LEU A 173 0.98 -11.78 11.02
CA LEU A 173 1.01 -10.42 11.55
C LEU A 173 1.94 -9.61 10.67
N ALA A 174 1.57 -8.37 10.36
CA ALA A 174 2.48 -7.47 9.66
C ALA A 174 2.35 -6.05 10.14
N HIS A 175 3.44 -5.30 10.11
CA HIS A 175 3.41 -3.86 10.33
C HIS A 175 4.49 -3.13 9.57
N ASN A 176 4.28 -1.85 9.30
CA ASN A 176 5.28 -1.02 8.66
C ASN A 176 6.04 -0.16 9.67
N HIS A 177 7.33 0.03 9.45
CA HIS A 177 8.09 1.07 10.14
C HIS A 177 8.11 2.33 9.26
N PRO A 178 7.58 3.48 9.72
CA PRO A 178 7.61 4.73 8.94
C PRO A 178 9.03 5.21 8.60
N SER A 179 10.03 4.82 9.40
CA SER A 179 11.46 5.03 9.11
C SER A 179 11.89 4.35 7.81
N GLY A 180 11.19 3.29 7.39
CA GLY A 180 11.55 2.43 6.27
C GLY A 180 12.59 1.36 6.59
N ASP A 181 13.12 1.34 7.82
CA ASP A 181 13.98 0.26 8.31
C ASP A 181 13.13 -0.94 8.74
N PRO A 182 13.31 -2.14 8.17
CA PRO A 182 12.53 -3.30 8.59
C PRO A 182 13.09 -4.00 9.83
N SER A 183 14.18 -3.52 10.43
CA SER A 183 14.77 -4.16 11.61
C SER A 183 13.78 -4.17 12.79
N PRO A 184 13.51 -5.33 13.42
CA PRO A 184 12.53 -5.40 14.50
C PRO A 184 13.04 -4.68 15.74
N SER A 185 12.13 -4.07 16.48
CA SER A 185 12.38 -3.54 17.82
C SER A 185 12.23 -4.62 18.89
N VAL A 186 12.71 -4.34 20.10
CA VAL A 186 12.47 -5.20 21.28
C VAL A 186 10.97 -5.32 21.62
N ALA A 187 10.16 -4.33 21.22
CA ALA A 187 8.70 -4.41 21.36
C ALA A 187 8.10 -5.43 20.36
N ASP A 188 8.60 -5.43 19.11
CA ASP A 188 8.19 -6.37 18.07
C ASP A 188 8.52 -7.82 18.48
N GLU A 189 9.71 -8.07 19.04
CA GLU A 189 10.07 -9.40 19.51
C GLU A 189 9.16 -9.90 20.65
N ARG A 190 8.88 -9.02 21.62
CA ARG A 190 8.00 -9.36 22.75
C ARG A 190 6.58 -9.63 22.30
N ILE A 191 6.02 -8.80 21.42
CA ILE A 191 4.65 -8.98 20.94
C ILE A 191 4.52 -10.26 20.12
N THR A 192 5.51 -10.55 19.27
CA THR A 192 5.58 -11.80 18.49
C THR A 192 5.51 -13.01 19.40
N ARG A 193 6.31 -13.03 20.46
CA ARG A 193 6.34 -14.15 21.42
C ARG A 193 5.00 -14.34 22.12
N ARG A 194 4.40 -13.26 22.62
CA ARG A 194 3.09 -13.31 23.28
C ARG A 194 1.98 -13.79 22.34
N ILE A 195 2.00 -13.35 21.09
CA ILE A 195 1.02 -13.78 20.08
C ILE A 195 1.22 -15.25 19.73
N LYS A 196 2.48 -15.70 19.59
CA LYS A 196 2.81 -17.10 19.35
C LYS A 196 2.28 -18.00 20.46
N GLU A 197 2.57 -17.67 21.72
CA GLU A 197 2.07 -18.43 22.88
C GLU A 197 0.53 -18.47 22.91
N ALA A 198 -0.12 -17.34 22.65
CA ALA A 198 -1.58 -17.28 22.59
C ALA A 198 -2.17 -18.06 21.41
N ALA A 199 -1.54 -18.01 20.24
CA ALA A 199 -1.95 -18.74 19.05
C ALA A 199 -1.81 -20.26 19.25
N GLU A 200 -0.70 -20.70 19.85
CA GLU A 200 -0.47 -22.10 20.22
C GLU A 200 -1.54 -22.61 21.20
N LEU A 201 -1.84 -21.83 22.26
CA LEU A 201 -2.89 -22.17 23.22
C LEU A 201 -4.28 -22.28 22.57
N MET A 202 -4.56 -21.38 21.62
CA MET A 202 -5.83 -21.33 20.89
C MET A 202 -5.86 -22.28 19.67
N GLN A 203 -4.77 -23.02 19.41
CA GLN A 203 -4.61 -23.94 18.28
C GLN A 203 -4.83 -23.28 16.90
N VAL A 204 -4.41 -22.03 16.77
CA VAL A 204 -4.41 -21.30 15.49
C VAL A 204 -2.98 -21.13 14.98
N ARG A 205 -2.78 -21.26 13.66
CA ARG A 205 -1.44 -21.24 13.07
C ARG A 205 -0.97 -19.80 12.90
N PHE A 206 0.00 -19.40 13.70
CA PHE A 206 0.74 -18.15 13.49
C PHE A 206 1.89 -18.42 12.52
N LEU A 207 1.72 -18.04 11.26
CA LEU A 207 2.59 -18.47 10.16
C LEU A 207 3.84 -17.59 10.03
N ASP A 208 3.71 -16.29 10.24
CA ASP A 208 4.84 -15.37 10.24
C ASP A 208 4.47 -14.04 10.92
N HIS A 209 5.49 -13.27 11.24
CA HIS A 209 5.41 -11.85 11.54
C HIS A 209 6.34 -11.10 10.58
N LEU A 210 5.79 -10.17 9.80
CA LEU A 210 6.55 -9.41 8.81
C LEU A 210 6.64 -7.94 9.19
N VAL A 211 7.86 -7.44 9.39
CA VAL A 211 8.12 -6.00 9.48
C VAL A 211 8.39 -5.48 8.08
N VAL A 212 7.57 -4.55 7.60
CA VAL A 212 7.62 -3.99 6.24
C VAL A 212 8.35 -2.67 6.25
N GLY A 213 9.50 -2.64 5.58
CA GLY A 213 10.28 -1.44 5.31
C GLY A 213 10.10 -0.91 3.89
N ARG A 214 10.96 0.03 3.51
CA ARG A 214 11.03 0.60 2.16
C ARG A 214 12.14 -0.08 1.35
N SER A 215 11.88 -0.29 0.06
CA SER A 215 12.91 -0.78 -0.88
C SER A 215 14.10 0.16 -0.93
N SER A 216 15.30 -0.39 -0.72
CA SER A 216 16.58 0.33 -0.77
C SER A 216 17.64 -0.59 -1.38
N PRO A 217 18.55 -0.06 -2.22
CA PRO A 217 19.66 -0.85 -2.75
C PRO A 217 20.46 -1.52 -1.62
N GLY A 218 20.75 -2.81 -1.75
CA GLY A 218 21.62 -3.56 -0.83
C GLY A 218 20.99 -3.97 0.51
N ARG A 219 19.68 -3.78 0.74
CA ARG A 219 19.00 -4.22 1.96
C ARG A 219 17.67 -4.91 1.62
N LYS A 220 17.40 -6.06 2.25
CA LYS A 220 16.06 -6.66 2.21
C LYS A 220 15.04 -5.66 2.75
N PRO A 221 13.90 -5.43 2.07
CA PRO A 221 12.95 -4.40 2.48
C PRO A 221 11.94 -4.88 3.52
N TYR A 222 12.15 -6.07 4.09
CA TYR A 222 11.35 -6.64 5.16
C TYR A 222 12.22 -7.45 6.12
N TYR A 223 11.64 -7.76 7.28
CA TYR A 223 12.14 -8.74 8.22
C TYR A 223 11.05 -9.77 8.49
N SER A 224 11.36 -11.06 8.32
CA SER A 224 10.47 -12.18 8.64
C SER A 224 10.96 -12.88 9.90
N PHE A 225 10.08 -12.96 10.91
CA PHE A 225 10.37 -13.69 12.14
C PHE A 225 10.44 -15.20 11.90
N ARG A 226 9.74 -15.73 10.90
CA ARG A 226 9.86 -17.13 10.46
C ARG A 226 11.22 -17.39 9.81
N GLU A 227 11.68 -16.53 8.90
CA GLU A 227 13.01 -16.65 8.27
C GLU A 227 14.13 -16.57 9.32
N ALA A 228 13.95 -15.73 10.35
CA ALA A 228 14.86 -15.63 11.50
C ALA A 228 14.78 -16.80 12.51
N GLY A 229 13.86 -17.76 12.32
CA GLY A 229 13.70 -18.94 13.19
C GLY A 229 12.99 -18.67 14.52
N LEU A 230 12.33 -17.53 14.68
CA LEU A 230 11.59 -17.15 15.90
C LEU A 230 10.14 -17.68 15.89
N ILE A 231 9.59 -17.90 14.70
CA ILE A 231 8.31 -18.58 14.43
C ILE A 231 8.62 -19.89 13.67
N LYS A 232 7.87 -20.95 13.98
CA LYS A 232 8.04 -22.28 13.37
C LYS A 232 7.01 -22.53 12.29
#